data_AF-A0AAU1XVI1-F1
#
_entry.id   AF-A0AAU1XVI1-F1
#
_cell.length_a   1.000
_cell.length_b   1.000
_cell.length_c   1.000
_cell.angle_alpha   90.00
_cell.angle_beta   90.00
_cell.angle_gamma   90.00
#
_symmetry.space_group_name_H-M   'P 1'
#
loop_
_entity.id
_entity.type
_entity.pdbx_description
1 polymer ?
#
loop_
_entity_poly.entity_id
_entity_poly.type
_entity_poly.pdbx_seq_one_letter_code
_entity_poly.pdbx_strand_id
1 'polypeptide(L)'
;MWTAGCDHAYLAERGPGSVPPPPVEADAPAWASAQRAVHAGKQIVEVTLHGTGPGAVVLEDLQVRVSGRRTPPAWNVYQMSQGCGGALTPAVFAVNLDAPRPLARPVAGNDAGGTLPAPAFPMRVSASEPVVLRVEAVTTGCDCDWSLDLRWSAPSGSGTLRIDDDGRPLRTSAAPGRPVYGYAAEQGRWGR
;
A
#
# COMPACT_ATOMS: atom_id res chain seq x y z
N MET A 1 -1.91 -1.52 -4.76
CA MET A 1 -0.88 -2.26 -5.50
C MET A 1 -0.44 -3.47 -4.71
N TRP A 2 -0.12 -4.55 -5.39
CA TRP A 2 0.54 -5.73 -4.86
C TRP A 2 2.04 -5.63 -5.10
N THR A 3 2.82 -6.35 -4.30
CA THR A 3 4.29 -6.37 -4.45
C THR A 3 4.62 -7.09 -5.75
N ALA A 4 5.43 -6.46 -6.61
CA ALA A 4 5.77 -6.99 -7.94
C ALA A 4 4.55 -7.41 -8.79
N GLY A 5 3.37 -6.84 -8.51
CA GLY A 5 2.13 -7.16 -9.23
C GLY A 5 1.49 -8.52 -8.93
N CYS A 6 1.99 -9.26 -7.93
CA CYS A 6 1.38 -10.54 -7.54
C CYS A 6 1.36 -10.81 -6.02
N ASP A 7 2.31 -10.27 -5.25
CA ASP A 7 2.53 -10.68 -3.86
C ASP A 7 1.78 -9.77 -2.91
N HIS A 8 0.72 -10.34 -2.34
CA HIS A 8 -0.10 -9.65 -1.37
C HIS A 8 -0.86 -10.64 -0.48
N ALA A 9 -1.24 -10.18 0.71
CA ALA A 9 -2.06 -10.96 1.63
C ALA A 9 -3.16 -10.10 2.24
N TYR A 10 -4.30 -10.73 2.47
CA TYR A 10 -5.44 -10.11 3.14
C TYR A 10 -5.88 -10.92 4.37
N LEU A 11 -6.36 -10.21 5.39
CA LEU A 11 -7.10 -10.79 6.50
C LEU A 11 -8.59 -10.80 6.16
N ALA A 12 -9.25 -11.95 6.33
CA ALA A 12 -10.71 -12.06 6.20
C ALA A 12 -11.29 -12.96 7.30
N GLU A 13 -12.45 -12.58 7.81
CA GLU A 13 -13.17 -13.32 8.86
C GLU A 13 -13.68 -14.68 8.38
N ARG A 14 -14.12 -14.74 7.11
CA ARG A 14 -14.69 -15.94 6.50
C ARG A 14 -13.69 -17.09 6.54
N GLY A 15 -14.21 -18.32 6.67
CA GLY A 15 -13.40 -19.52 6.61
C GLY A 15 -12.94 -19.86 5.17
N PRO A 16 -11.91 -20.70 5.00
CA PRO A 16 -11.30 -21.03 3.69
C PRO A 16 -12.28 -21.66 2.69
N GLY A 17 -13.37 -22.28 3.14
CA GLY A 17 -14.41 -22.82 2.25
C GLY A 17 -15.42 -21.77 1.75
N SER A 18 -15.36 -20.53 2.24
CA SER A 18 -16.31 -19.45 1.92
C SER A 18 -15.64 -18.19 1.39
N VAL A 19 -14.33 -18.24 1.17
CA VAL A 19 -13.55 -17.18 0.52
C VAL A 19 -13.33 -17.60 -0.94
N PRO A 20 -13.69 -16.75 -1.92
CA PRO A 20 -13.51 -17.08 -3.33
C PRO A 20 -12.01 -17.21 -3.69
N PRO A 21 -11.69 -17.77 -4.87
CA PRO A 21 -10.31 -17.83 -5.36
C PRO A 21 -9.62 -16.46 -5.34
N PRO A 22 -8.27 -16.41 -5.28
CA PRO A 22 -7.54 -15.16 -5.37
C PRO A 22 -7.85 -14.47 -6.71
N PRO A 23 -8.06 -13.14 -6.72
CA PRO A 23 -8.27 -12.38 -7.94
C PRO A 23 -6.93 -12.14 -8.64
N VAL A 24 -6.97 -11.65 -9.89
CA VAL A 24 -5.83 -10.91 -10.44
C VAL A 24 -5.72 -9.55 -9.73
N GLU A 25 -4.55 -8.90 -9.78
CA GLU A 25 -4.33 -7.63 -9.05
C GLU A 25 -5.38 -6.56 -9.41
N ALA A 26 -5.76 -6.45 -10.69
CA ALA A 26 -6.74 -5.45 -11.15
C ALA A 26 -8.11 -5.59 -10.47
N ASP A 27 -8.51 -6.81 -10.11
CA ASP A 27 -9.79 -7.11 -9.46
C ASP A 27 -9.68 -7.15 -7.93
N ALA A 28 -8.47 -6.96 -7.39
CA ALA A 28 -8.20 -7.05 -5.95
C ALA A 28 -9.04 -6.10 -5.08
N PRO A 29 -9.29 -4.83 -5.47
CA PRO A 29 -10.14 -3.94 -4.67
C PRO A 29 -11.57 -4.45 -4.55
N ALA A 30 -12.16 -4.92 -5.65
CA ALA A 30 -13.52 -5.47 -5.67
C ALA A 30 -13.61 -6.75 -4.83
N TRP A 31 -12.62 -7.64 -4.97
CA TRP A 31 -12.52 -8.86 -4.17
C TRP A 31 -12.42 -8.54 -2.67
N ALA A 32 -11.51 -7.64 -2.29
CA ALA A 32 -11.29 -7.27 -0.88
C ALA A 32 -12.54 -6.64 -0.28
N SER A 33 -13.20 -5.73 -1.00
CA SER A 33 -14.46 -5.12 -0.58
C SER A 33 -15.57 -6.16 -0.36
N ALA A 34 -15.75 -7.08 -1.31
CA ALA A 34 -16.77 -8.13 -1.22
C ALA A 34 -16.55 -9.08 -0.02
N GLN A 35 -15.29 -9.31 0.36
CA GLN A 35 -14.93 -10.13 1.52
C GLN A 35 -14.81 -9.33 2.83
N ARG A 36 -14.96 -8.00 2.79
CA ARG A 36 -14.61 -7.08 3.88
C ARG A 36 -13.19 -7.34 4.41
N ALA A 37 -12.30 -7.68 3.49
CA ALA A 37 -10.94 -8.05 3.81
C ALA A 37 -10.08 -6.80 4.09
N VAL A 38 -9.02 -6.98 4.86
CA VAL A 38 -8.09 -5.92 5.27
C VAL A 38 -6.68 -6.30 4.85
N HIS A 39 -5.86 -5.34 4.45
CA HIS A 39 -4.46 -5.61 4.09
C HIS A 39 -3.71 -6.23 5.29
N ALA A 40 -3.08 -7.40 5.08
CA ALA A 40 -2.42 -8.15 6.13
C ALA A 40 -0.94 -7.74 6.27
N GLY A 41 -0.60 -7.02 7.33
CA GLY A 41 0.75 -6.61 7.71
C GLY A 41 1.38 -5.54 6.84
N LYS A 42 1.03 -5.48 5.55
CA LYS A 42 1.59 -4.55 4.56
C LYS A 42 0.54 -4.04 3.60
N GLN A 43 0.63 -2.76 3.26
CA GLN A 43 -0.15 -2.13 2.19
C GLN A 43 0.76 -1.23 1.35
N ILE A 44 0.67 -1.36 0.02
CA ILE A 44 1.38 -0.47 -0.92
C ILE A 44 0.36 0.46 -1.58
N VAL A 45 0.57 1.76 -1.36
CA VAL A 45 -0.18 2.85 -2.01
C VAL A 45 0.70 3.43 -3.11
N GLU A 46 0.18 3.50 -4.32
CA GLU A 46 0.82 4.14 -5.46
C GLU A 46 -0.07 5.26 -5.98
N VAL A 47 0.51 6.44 -6.18
CA VAL A 47 -0.22 7.62 -6.66
C VAL A 47 0.58 8.28 -7.77
N THR A 48 -0.07 8.50 -8.91
CA THR A 48 0.47 9.30 -10.01
C THR A 48 0.03 10.76 -9.85
N LEU A 49 1.00 11.66 -9.75
CA LEU A 49 0.79 13.08 -9.51
C LEU A 49 1.19 13.88 -10.74
N HIS A 50 0.35 14.83 -11.12
CA HIS A 50 0.61 15.76 -12.21
C HIS A 50 0.03 17.14 -11.88
N GLY A 51 0.58 18.18 -12.51
CA GLY A 51 0.03 19.53 -12.42
C GLY A 51 -1.27 19.64 -13.23
N THR A 52 -2.23 20.43 -12.75
CA THR A 52 -3.51 20.68 -13.44
C THR A 52 -3.48 21.89 -14.38
N GLY A 53 -2.37 22.64 -14.39
CA GLY A 53 -2.19 23.85 -15.19
C GLY A 53 -0.80 23.92 -15.85
N PRO A 54 -0.47 25.04 -16.51
CA PRO A 54 0.76 25.18 -17.29
C PRO A 54 2.02 25.36 -16.42
N GLY A 55 1.86 25.72 -15.14
CA GLY A 55 2.97 25.92 -14.21
C GLY A 55 3.43 24.62 -13.55
N ALA A 56 4.72 24.54 -13.22
CA ALA A 56 5.24 23.46 -12.38
C ALA A 56 4.70 23.56 -10.94
N VAL A 57 4.38 22.40 -10.36
CA VAL A 57 4.02 22.24 -8.95
C VAL A 57 5.19 21.58 -8.24
N VAL A 58 5.55 22.09 -7.07
CA VAL A 58 6.56 21.52 -6.18
C VAL A 58 5.84 20.68 -5.12
N LEU A 59 6.19 19.41 -5.03
CA LEU A 59 5.82 18.54 -3.93
C LEU A 59 6.87 18.71 -2.83
N GLU A 60 6.45 19.12 -1.64
CA GLU A 60 7.36 19.59 -0.58
C GLU A 60 7.73 18.50 0.42
N ASP A 61 6.73 17.77 0.92
CA ASP A 61 6.88 16.71 1.90
C ASP A 61 5.71 15.73 1.86
N LEU A 62 5.90 14.56 2.49
CA LEU A 62 4.85 13.58 2.68
C LEU A 62 4.75 13.23 4.17
N GLN A 63 3.59 13.51 4.75
CA GLN A 63 3.33 13.29 6.16
C GLN A 63 2.37 12.10 6.33
N VAL A 64 2.66 11.25 7.32
CA VAL A 64 1.82 10.10 7.65
C VAL A 64 0.90 10.48 8.81
N ARG A 65 -0.39 10.17 8.69
CA ARG A 65 -1.38 10.32 9.75
C ARG A 65 -1.93 8.95 10.12
N VAL A 66 -1.84 8.59 11.39
CA VAL A 66 -2.56 7.42 11.94
C VAL A 66 -3.71 7.96 12.76
N SER A 67 -4.94 7.78 12.26
CA SER A 67 -6.16 8.27 12.89
C SER A 67 -6.71 7.28 13.91
N GLY A 68 -6.34 6.00 13.83
CA GLY A 68 -6.78 4.97 14.76
C GLY A 68 -5.82 3.80 14.86
N ARG A 69 -5.72 3.23 16.06
CA ARG A 69 -5.04 1.95 16.33
C ARG A 69 -5.98 1.07 17.15
N ARG A 70 -6.28 -0.11 16.63
CA ARG A 70 -7.13 -1.13 17.27
C ARG A 70 -6.35 -2.42 17.46
N THR A 71 -6.91 -3.33 18.26
CA THR A 71 -6.41 -4.71 18.36
C THR A 71 -6.62 -5.42 17.02
N PRO A 72 -5.57 -6.05 16.44
CA PRO A 72 -5.70 -6.84 15.22
C PRO A 72 -6.74 -7.95 15.37
N PRO A 73 -7.67 -8.13 14.42
CA PRO A 73 -8.67 -9.19 14.50
C PRO A 73 -8.02 -10.57 14.43
N ALA A 74 -8.67 -11.57 15.04
CA ALA A 74 -8.25 -12.97 15.02
C ALA A 74 -8.66 -13.71 13.74
N TRP A 75 -8.52 -13.04 12.60
CA TRP A 75 -8.94 -13.53 11.28
C TRP A 75 -7.85 -14.35 10.59
N ASN A 76 -8.24 -15.08 9.55
CA ASN A 76 -7.32 -15.87 8.73
C ASN A 76 -6.60 -14.97 7.72
N VAL A 77 -5.35 -15.30 7.41
CA VAL A 77 -4.57 -14.69 6.35
C VAL A 77 -4.74 -15.50 5.08
N TYR A 78 -5.05 -14.82 3.98
CA TYR A 78 -5.17 -15.38 2.63
C TYR A 78 -4.07 -14.78 1.75
N GLN A 79 -3.13 -15.61 1.32
CA GLN A 79 -2.05 -15.22 0.41
C GLN A 79 -2.59 -15.23 -1.03
N MET A 80 -2.52 -14.10 -1.71
CA MET A 80 -3.07 -13.94 -3.06
C MET A 80 -2.18 -14.59 -4.14
N SER A 81 -0.94 -14.92 -3.79
CA SER A 81 0.04 -15.63 -4.60
C SER A 81 0.83 -16.60 -3.71
N GLN A 82 1.56 -17.52 -4.33
CA GLN A 82 2.55 -18.38 -3.66
C GLN A 82 3.98 -17.82 -3.80
N GLY A 83 4.10 -16.52 -4.09
CA GLY A 83 5.36 -15.85 -4.41
C GLY A 83 5.40 -15.29 -5.83
N CYS A 84 5.90 -14.06 -5.93
CA CYS A 84 6.38 -13.44 -7.14
C CYS A 84 7.86 -13.71 -7.25
N GLY A 85 8.33 -14.18 -8.40
CA GLY A 85 9.78 -14.26 -8.65
C GLY A 85 10.49 -12.96 -8.24
N GLY A 86 11.64 -13.09 -7.58
CA GLY A 86 12.36 -11.97 -6.97
C GLY A 86 13.43 -11.40 -7.91
N ALA A 87 13.15 -10.26 -8.52
CA ALA A 87 14.18 -9.49 -9.22
C ALA A 87 13.97 -7.96 -9.17
N LEU A 88 12.76 -7.47 -8.90
CA LEU A 88 12.45 -6.04 -8.94
C LEU A 88 11.93 -5.55 -7.59
N THR A 89 12.62 -4.55 -7.03
CA THR A 89 12.18 -3.85 -5.82
C THR A 89 12.02 -2.36 -6.17
N PRO A 90 10.80 -1.81 -6.19
CA PRO A 90 10.63 -0.40 -6.49
C PRO A 90 11.26 0.45 -5.40
N ALA A 91 11.75 1.64 -5.77
CA ALA A 91 12.09 2.66 -4.78
C ALA A 91 10.79 3.19 -4.14
N VAL A 92 10.79 3.37 -2.82
CA VAL A 92 9.56 3.68 -2.05
C VAL A 92 9.82 4.67 -0.92
N PHE A 93 8.74 5.24 -0.40
CA PHE A 93 8.70 5.73 0.98
C PHE A 93 8.19 4.61 1.91
N ALA A 94 9.08 4.07 2.74
CA ALA A 94 8.73 3.08 3.75
C ALA A 94 8.13 3.75 5.00
N VAL A 95 7.06 3.18 5.53
CA VAL A 95 6.32 3.68 6.69
C VAL A 95 6.14 2.56 7.72
N ASN A 96 6.63 2.79 8.93
CA ASN A 96 6.31 1.94 10.09
C ASN A 96 5.09 2.52 10.82
N LEU A 97 3.92 1.88 10.69
CA LEU A 97 2.67 2.33 11.32
C LEU A 97 2.64 2.08 12.84
N ASP A 98 3.49 1.18 13.36
CA ASP A 98 3.61 0.90 14.80
C ASP A 98 4.37 2.01 15.53
N ALA A 99 5.13 2.83 14.81
CA ALA A 99 5.89 3.93 15.41
C ALA A 99 4.95 4.96 16.06
N PRO A 100 5.25 5.51 17.26
CA PRO A 100 4.41 6.53 17.89
C PRO A 100 4.14 7.75 16.98
N ARG A 101 5.13 8.11 16.16
CA ARG A 101 5.04 9.13 15.11
C ARG A 101 5.57 8.53 13.79
N PRO A 102 4.72 7.93 12.95
CA PRO A 102 5.15 7.34 11.69
C PRO A 102 5.71 8.40 10.74
N LEU A 103 6.79 8.05 10.05
CA LEU A 103 7.45 8.88 9.04
C LEU A 103 7.55 8.09 7.74
N ALA A 104 7.39 8.80 6.62
CA ALA A 104 7.70 8.30 5.29
C ALA A 104 9.22 8.40 5.07
N ARG A 105 9.93 7.26 5.18
CA ARG A 105 11.38 7.20 5.00
C ARG A 105 11.73 6.76 3.59
N PRO A 106 12.54 7.51 2.83
CA PRO A 106 12.89 7.13 1.48
C PRO A 106 13.83 5.92 1.49
N VAL A 107 13.53 4.93 0.65
CA VAL A 107 14.30 3.69 0.50
C VAL A 107 14.58 3.46 -0.98
N ALA A 108 15.85 3.19 -1.30
CA ALA A 108 16.30 2.86 -2.64
C ALA A 108 15.72 1.51 -3.08
N GLY A 109 15.50 1.38 -4.39
CA GLY A 109 15.04 0.13 -5.00
C GLY A 109 16.14 -0.55 -5.80
N ASN A 110 15.75 -1.57 -6.57
CA ASN A 110 16.60 -2.29 -7.49
C ASN A 110 15.77 -2.76 -8.69
N ASP A 111 16.32 -2.61 -9.89
CA ASP A 111 15.80 -3.19 -11.12
C ASP A 111 16.85 -4.04 -11.84
N ALA A 112 16.50 -4.60 -13.00
CA ALA A 112 17.42 -5.42 -13.79
C ALA A 112 18.71 -4.69 -14.23
N GLY A 113 18.72 -3.35 -14.21
CA GLY A 113 19.84 -2.50 -14.60
C GLY A 113 20.67 -1.96 -13.44
N GLY A 114 20.20 -2.07 -12.18
CA GLY A 114 20.94 -1.67 -10.99
C GLY A 114 20.09 -1.08 -9.88
N THR A 115 20.70 -0.26 -9.04
CA THR A 115 20.01 0.38 -7.90
C THR A 115 19.17 1.55 -8.39
N LEU A 116 17.88 1.55 -8.04
CA LEU A 116 17.01 2.70 -8.21
C LEU A 116 17.21 3.68 -7.05
N PRO A 117 17.44 4.98 -7.31
CA PRO A 117 17.67 5.94 -6.23
C PRO A 117 16.45 6.05 -5.31
N ALA A 118 16.71 6.29 -4.02
CA ALA A 118 15.65 6.56 -3.06
C ALA A 118 14.87 7.84 -3.47
N PRO A 119 13.54 7.86 -3.36
CA PRO A 119 12.76 9.05 -3.70
C PRO A 119 13.10 10.18 -2.73
N ALA A 120 13.22 11.42 -3.21
CA ALA A 120 13.56 12.54 -2.34
C ALA A 120 12.70 13.77 -2.67
N PHE A 121 12.25 14.46 -1.61
CA PHE A 121 11.65 15.78 -1.73
C PHE A 121 12.73 16.88 -1.69
N PRO A 122 12.47 18.06 -2.30
CA PRO A 122 11.29 18.39 -3.08
C PRO A 122 11.28 17.73 -4.46
N MET A 123 10.10 17.46 -5.00
CA MET A 123 9.92 16.95 -6.37
C MET A 123 9.14 17.96 -7.21
N ARG A 124 9.37 17.99 -8.52
CA ARG A 124 8.63 18.87 -9.44
C ARG A 124 7.75 18.02 -10.34
N VAL A 125 6.50 18.45 -10.54
CA VAL A 125 5.56 17.84 -11.47
C VAL A 125 4.93 18.89 -12.37
N SER A 126 4.50 18.50 -13.55
CA SER A 126 3.69 19.31 -14.47
C SER A 126 2.61 18.45 -15.11
N ALA A 127 1.80 19.01 -16.01
CA ALA A 127 0.83 18.23 -16.77
C ALA A 127 1.50 17.20 -17.70
N SER A 128 2.67 17.53 -18.26
CA SER A 128 3.43 16.66 -19.18
C SER A 128 4.49 15.80 -18.49
N GLU A 129 4.85 16.13 -17.25
CA GLU A 129 5.88 15.44 -16.47
C GLU A 129 5.28 14.98 -15.13
N PRO A 130 4.59 13.83 -15.12
CA PRO A 130 4.03 13.27 -13.90
C PRO A 130 5.13 12.60 -13.05
N VAL A 131 4.86 12.46 -11.75
CA VAL A 131 5.66 11.66 -10.81
C VAL A 131 4.78 10.58 -10.20
N VAL A 132 5.33 9.37 -10.09
CA VAL A 132 4.70 8.27 -9.34
C VAL A 132 5.31 8.21 -7.95
N LEU A 133 4.48 8.35 -6.92
CA LEU A 133 4.87 8.11 -5.53
C LEU A 133 4.40 6.72 -5.10
N ARG A 134 5.33 5.93 -4.56
CA ARG A 134 5.02 4.63 -3.96
C ARG A 134 5.33 4.68 -2.47
N VAL A 135 4.34 4.32 -1.65
CA VAL A 135 4.43 4.26 -0.20
C VAL A 135 4.16 2.83 0.25
N GLU A 136 5.10 2.24 0.97
CA GLU A 136 4.95 0.93 1.57
C GLU A 136 4.76 1.08 3.07
N ALA A 137 3.55 0.82 3.56
CA ALA A 137 3.22 0.90 4.97
C ALA A 137 3.13 -0.49 5.59
N VAL A 138 3.80 -0.67 6.72
CA VAL A 138 3.86 -1.95 7.45
C VAL A 138 3.41 -1.79 8.90
N THR A 139 2.79 -2.84 9.43
CA THR A 139 2.47 -3.00 10.85
C THR A 139 2.61 -4.45 11.31
N THR A 140 3.05 -4.60 12.55
CA THR A 140 3.13 -5.86 13.28
C THR A 140 2.30 -5.85 14.57
N GLY A 141 1.79 -4.69 14.99
CA GLY A 141 1.12 -4.53 16.29
C GLY A 141 -0.31 -3.99 16.27
N CYS A 142 -0.76 -3.32 15.21
CA CYS A 142 -2.08 -2.66 15.17
C CYS A 142 -2.95 -3.14 14.02
N ASP A 143 -4.26 -3.01 14.20
CA ASP A 143 -5.19 -2.70 13.11
C ASP A 143 -5.26 -1.19 12.99
N CYS A 144 -4.51 -0.63 12.03
CA CYS A 144 -4.26 0.79 11.89
C CYS A 144 -5.13 1.41 10.78
N ASP A 145 -5.81 2.50 11.14
CA ASP A 145 -6.42 3.43 10.19
C ASP A 145 -5.44 4.58 9.93
N TRP A 146 -5.12 4.84 8.68
CA TRP A 146 -4.08 5.79 8.30
C TRP A 146 -4.34 6.50 6.97
N SER A 147 -3.64 7.60 6.74
CA SER A 147 -3.67 8.37 5.49
C SER A 147 -2.35 9.10 5.28
N LEU A 148 -2.19 9.70 4.10
CA LEU A 148 -1.03 10.54 3.78
C LEU A 148 -1.47 11.97 3.49
N ASP A 149 -0.67 12.93 3.94
CA ASP A 149 -0.81 14.36 3.68
C ASP A 149 0.40 14.80 2.84
N LEU A 150 0.19 15.09 1.57
CA LEU A 150 1.23 15.57 0.65
C LEU A 150 1.17 17.10 0.56
N ARG A 151 2.20 17.79 1.05
CA ARG A 151 2.28 19.25 0.89
C ARG A 151 2.77 19.63 -0.50
N TRP A 152 2.19 20.69 -1.05
CA TRP A 152 2.55 21.20 -2.35
C TRP A 152 2.51 22.72 -2.43
N SER A 153 3.29 23.28 -3.33
CA SER A 153 3.27 24.70 -3.70
C SER A 153 3.42 24.89 -5.21
N ALA A 154 2.81 25.95 -5.71
CA ALA A 154 2.77 26.35 -7.11
C ALA A 154 2.63 27.88 -7.19
N PRO A 155 2.88 28.51 -8.36
CA PRO A 155 2.64 29.94 -8.53
C PRO A 155 1.20 30.38 -8.19
N SER A 156 0.23 29.49 -8.36
CA SER A 156 -1.20 29.73 -8.06
C SER A 156 -1.57 29.57 -6.58
N GLY A 157 -0.68 29.02 -5.75
CA GLY A 157 -0.95 28.80 -4.32
C GLY A 157 -0.23 27.58 -3.75
N SER A 158 -0.59 27.21 -2.53
CA SER A 158 -0.04 26.04 -1.82
C SER A 158 -1.15 25.32 -1.06
N GLY A 159 -0.93 24.05 -0.74
CA GLY A 159 -1.91 23.27 0.01
C GLY A 159 -1.40 21.91 0.46
N THR A 160 -2.36 21.08 0.88
CA THR A 160 -2.11 19.68 1.24
C THR A 160 -3.11 18.81 0.49
N LEU A 161 -2.59 17.84 -0.26
CA LEU A 161 -3.38 16.80 -0.88
C LEU A 161 -3.45 15.60 0.08
N ARG A 162 -4.64 15.28 0.56
CA ARG A 162 -4.91 14.06 1.32
C ARG A 162 -4.97 12.89 0.34
N ILE A 163 -4.24 11.82 0.66
CA ILE A 163 -4.31 10.52 -0.02
C ILE A 163 -4.89 9.54 0.98
N ASP A 164 -6.08 9.04 0.66
CA ASP A 164 -6.86 8.09 1.46
C ASP A 164 -7.74 7.21 0.54
N ASP A 165 -8.65 6.42 1.11
CA ASP A 165 -9.59 5.56 0.40
C ASP A 165 -10.94 6.26 0.23
N ASP A 166 -11.03 7.14 -0.78
CA ASP A 166 -12.23 7.92 -1.12
C ASP A 166 -12.88 8.64 0.10
N GLY A 167 -12.05 9.34 0.88
CA GLY A 167 -12.46 10.06 2.08
C GLY A 167 -12.52 9.21 3.35
N ARG A 168 -12.13 7.93 3.28
CA ARG A 168 -11.95 7.03 4.43
C ARG A 168 -10.47 6.74 4.65
N PRO A 169 -10.02 6.56 5.90
CA PRO A 169 -8.65 6.12 6.12
C PRO A 169 -8.39 4.76 5.49
N LEU A 170 -7.18 4.59 4.96
CA LEU A 170 -6.62 3.31 4.58
C LEU A 170 -6.52 2.42 5.82
N ARG A 171 -6.68 1.10 5.65
CA ARG A 171 -6.64 0.15 6.77
C ARG A 171 -5.65 -0.98 6.52
N THR A 172 -4.66 -1.09 7.41
CA THR A 172 -3.68 -2.18 7.43
C THR A 172 -3.66 -2.82 8.81
N SER A 173 -3.77 -4.14 8.87
CA SER A 173 -3.78 -4.86 10.14
C SER A 173 -2.66 -5.86 10.24
N ALA A 174 -1.99 -5.88 11.39
CA ALA A 174 -1.03 -6.90 11.74
C ALA A 174 -1.64 -8.30 11.67
N ALA A 175 -0.83 -9.27 11.22
CA ALA A 175 -1.24 -10.66 11.08
C ALA A 175 -0.30 -11.71 11.72
N PRO A 176 0.59 -11.40 12.70
CA PRO A 176 1.43 -12.44 13.28
C PRO A 176 0.58 -13.46 14.06
N GLY A 177 1.00 -14.72 14.03
CA GLY A 177 0.34 -15.80 14.77
C GLY A 177 -1.06 -16.18 14.25
N ARG A 178 -1.44 -15.71 13.07
CA ARG A 178 -2.71 -16.07 12.42
C ARG A 178 -2.52 -17.30 11.53
N PRO A 179 -3.55 -18.13 11.37
CA PRO A 179 -3.58 -19.12 10.30
C PRO A 179 -3.34 -18.48 8.93
N VAL A 180 -2.42 -19.05 8.16
CA VAL A 180 -2.11 -18.61 6.79
C VAL A 180 -2.60 -19.65 5.81
N TYR A 181 -3.31 -19.20 4.78
CA TYR A 181 -3.84 -20.02 3.71
C TYR A 181 -3.29 -19.54 2.37
N GLY A 182 -2.75 -20.48 1.60
CA GLY A 182 -2.45 -20.29 0.19
C GLY A 182 -3.54 -20.94 -0.68
N TYR A 183 -3.69 -20.46 -1.92
CA TYR A 183 -4.64 -21.08 -2.85
C TYR A 183 -3.98 -22.21 -3.64
N ALA A 184 -4.57 -23.41 -3.58
CA ALA A 184 -4.17 -24.56 -4.38
C ALA A 184 -5.01 -24.59 -5.66
N ALA A 185 -4.49 -24.01 -6.74
CA ALA A 185 -5.20 -23.85 -8.02
C ALA A 185 -5.71 -25.20 -8.57
N GLU A 186 -4.86 -26.24 -8.51
CA GLU A 186 -5.17 -27.61 -8.95
C GLU A 186 -6.39 -28.22 -8.23
N GLN A 187 -6.63 -27.79 -6.99
CA GLN A 187 -7.69 -28.33 -6.12
C GLN A 187 -8.87 -27.36 -5.98
N GLY A 188 -8.78 -26.16 -6.55
CA GLY A 188 -9.81 -25.13 -6.47
C GLY A 188 -10.13 -24.69 -5.03
N ARG A 189 -9.16 -24.72 -4.11
CA ARG A 189 -9.42 -24.41 -2.69
C ARG A 189 -8.25 -23.76 -1.97
N TRP A 190 -8.58 -23.05 -0.91
CA TRP A 190 -7.63 -22.56 0.09
C TRP A 190 -7.12 -23.71 0.97
N GLY A 191 -5.80 -23.78 1.13
CA GLY A 191 -5.11 -24.80 1.93
C GLY A 191 -4.00 -24.19 2.78
N ARG A 192 -3.56 -24.95 3.80
CA ARG A 192 -2.39 -24.63 4.61
C ARG A 192 -1.23 -25.51 4.21
#